data_AF-A0A9Q0WLF4-F1
#
_entry.id   AF-A0A9Q0WLF4-F1
#
_cell.length_a   1.000
_cell.length_b   1.000
_cell.length_c   1.000
_cell.angle_alpha   90.00
_cell.angle_beta   90.00
_cell.angle_gamma   90.00
#
_symmetry.space_group_name_H-M   'P 1'
#
loop_
_entity.id
_entity.type
_entity.pdbx_description
1 polymer ?
#
loop_
_entity_poly.entity_id
_entity_poly.type
_entity_poly.pdbx_seq_one_letter_code
_entity_poly.pdbx_strand_id
1 'polypeptide(L)'
;MYFDATIEVVTTKDVRICGALGPCISLRKKNSIVSDRETGEGGTYKWKLGTLTNRTCIAFFFEVCDEQRAEPGSAFLVQFITRYRHGNMGVRKRVMTAARRWAENKSPEITAGFDQETAASVMARLAIYRAERSFARDVVRWMDDSLICFASKFGDYIQEDPSSFRLSSNFSLYPQFMYYLRRSQFIDVFNCTPDETAFFHLMLNREGVVGSLIMIQPTLFQYSFDGPPVPVLLDVRSISADVILLFDSYFNVVIHYGSKIAQWRKLGYHKDPNHENLRKLLEAPELDAQQVVMERVPAPKLIKCDQHSSQARFLLAKLNPSVTQNSTFIDGSEIILTDDLSLQDFMDHLQALSVKV
;
A
#
# COMPACT_ATOMS: atom_id res chain seq x y z
N MET A 1 22.14 0.31 12.44
CA MET A 1 21.48 1.63 12.60
C MET A 1 22.46 2.72 12.22
N TYR A 2 21.97 3.84 11.68
CA TYR A 2 22.79 5.00 11.36
C TYR A 2 22.23 6.25 12.03
N PHE A 3 23.11 7.12 12.50
CA PHE A 3 22.75 8.22 13.40
C PHE A 3 23.14 9.58 12.83
N ASP A 4 22.58 10.64 13.41
CA ASP A 4 22.93 12.04 13.12
C ASP A 4 22.87 12.35 11.62
N ALA A 5 21.81 11.89 10.96
CA ALA A 5 21.76 11.92 9.52
C ALA A 5 21.23 13.24 8.98
N THR A 6 21.73 13.62 7.82
CA THR A 6 21.30 14.79 7.08
C THR A 6 21.15 14.42 5.62
N ILE A 7 19.97 14.68 5.07
CA ILE A 7 19.69 14.49 3.65
C ILE A 7 19.64 15.88 3.01
N GLU A 8 20.44 16.07 1.97
CA GLU A 8 20.44 17.25 1.12
C GLU A 8 20.01 16.84 -0.27
N VAL A 9 19.06 17.58 -0.85
CA VAL A 9 18.55 17.33 -2.19
C VAL A 9 18.96 18.48 -3.09
N VAL A 10 19.51 18.13 -4.25
CA VAL A 10 19.94 19.08 -5.28
C VAL A 10 19.22 18.71 -6.57
N THR A 11 18.64 19.70 -7.23
CA THR A 11 17.90 19.51 -8.48
C THR A 11 18.45 20.45 -9.57
N THR A 12 18.15 20.14 -10.82
CA THR A 12 18.21 21.13 -11.90
C THR A 12 17.24 22.28 -11.61
N LYS A 13 17.53 23.48 -12.13
CA LYS A 13 16.78 24.71 -11.79
C LYS A 13 15.28 24.64 -12.08
N ASP A 14 14.89 23.81 -13.06
CA ASP A 14 13.50 23.68 -13.52
C ASP A 14 12.66 22.72 -12.68
N VAL A 15 13.28 22.09 -11.67
CA VAL A 15 12.60 21.21 -10.71
C VAL A 15 12.79 21.80 -9.31
N ARG A 16 11.70 22.28 -8.72
CA ARG A 16 11.69 22.77 -7.34
C ARG A 16 11.23 21.69 -6.37
N ILE A 17 11.71 21.78 -5.14
CA ILE A 17 11.45 20.86 -4.04
C ILE A 17 10.29 21.41 -3.21
N CYS A 18 9.18 20.67 -3.12
CA CYS A 18 8.01 21.05 -2.32
C CYS A 18 8.15 20.63 -0.85
N GLY A 19 8.80 19.49 -0.59
CA GLY A 19 9.01 19.00 0.76
C GLY A 19 9.16 17.48 0.82
N ALA A 20 8.97 16.93 2.01
CA ALA A 20 9.14 15.50 2.26
C ALA A 20 8.11 14.97 3.27
N LEU A 21 7.73 13.70 3.11
CA LEU A 21 6.96 12.92 4.10
C LEU A 21 7.76 11.70 4.54
N GLY A 22 8.02 11.61 5.84
CA GLY A 22 8.72 10.52 6.50
C GLY A 22 9.34 10.97 7.81
N PRO A 23 10.15 10.12 8.47
CA PRO A 23 10.77 10.42 9.76
C PRO A 23 11.95 11.40 9.63
N CYS A 24 11.68 12.62 9.21
CA CYS A 24 12.66 13.69 9.01
C CYS A 24 12.10 15.04 9.47
N ILE A 25 12.99 16.00 9.73
CA ILE A 25 12.61 17.38 10.07
C ILE A 25 13.31 18.37 9.16
N SER A 26 12.58 19.39 8.71
CA SER A 26 13.11 20.46 7.88
C SER A 26 14.18 21.28 8.63
N LEU A 27 15.34 21.52 7.98
CA LEU A 27 16.36 22.45 8.50
C LEU A 27 16.14 23.90 8.06
N ARG A 28 15.02 24.18 7.36
CA ARG A 28 14.61 25.53 6.92
C ARG A 28 15.70 26.27 6.14
N LYS A 29 16.54 25.53 5.42
CA LYS A 29 17.52 26.07 4.48
C LYS A 29 16.85 26.29 3.13
N LYS A 30 16.76 27.55 2.69
CA LYS A 30 16.14 27.95 1.43
C LYS A 30 17.18 28.42 0.40
N ASN A 31 16.89 28.18 -0.86
CA ASN A 31 17.61 28.65 -2.04
C ASN A 31 16.63 28.62 -3.24
N SER A 32 17.12 28.88 -4.46
CA SER A 32 16.29 28.96 -5.66
C SER A 32 15.59 27.65 -6.08
N ILE A 33 15.97 26.50 -5.50
CA ILE A 33 15.38 25.19 -5.83
C ILE A 33 14.30 24.75 -4.84
N VAL A 34 13.96 25.57 -3.84
CA VAL A 34 12.86 25.30 -2.89
C VAL A 34 11.59 25.95 -3.42
N SER A 35 10.49 25.18 -3.50
CA SER A 35 9.18 25.69 -3.89
C SER A 35 8.51 26.45 -2.73
N ASP A 36 7.67 27.43 -3.07
CA ASP A 36 6.76 28.09 -2.13
C ASP A 36 5.53 27.21 -1.81
N ARG A 37 5.23 26.21 -2.64
CA ARG A 37 4.18 25.22 -2.39
C ARG A 37 4.72 24.10 -1.50
N GLU A 38 4.48 24.21 -0.21
CA GLU A 38 5.01 23.27 0.79
C GLU A 38 4.13 22.01 0.95
N THR A 39 4.75 20.83 0.90
CA THR A 39 4.11 19.53 1.20
C THR A 39 4.88 18.81 2.31
N GLY A 40 4.21 18.47 3.41
CA GLY A 40 4.86 17.81 4.55
C GLY A 40 5.91 18.71 5.20
N GLU A 41 7.10 18.16 5.44
CA GLU A 41 8.28 18.90 5.92
C GLU A 41 8.90 19.69 4.76
N GLY A 42 8.25 20.80 4.41
CA GLY A 42 8.62 21.68 3.30
C GLY A 42 9.60 22.80 3.66
N GLY A 43 9.67 23.79 2.77
CA GLY A 43 10.43 25.02 2.98
C GLY A 43 11.94 24.82 3.09
N THR A 44 12.46 23.70 2.56
CA THR A 44 13.90 23.42 2.59
C THR A 44 14.38 22.49 1.47
N TYR A 45 15.69 22.53 1.19
CA TYR A 45 16.40 21.51 0.42
C TYR A 45 17.21 20.53 1.31
N LYS A 46 17.07 20.63 2.64
CA LYS A 46 17.89 19.88 3.60
C LYS A 46 17.11 19.45 4.85
N TRP A 47 17.18 18.17 5.20
CA TRP A 47 16.47 17.58 6.34
C TRP A 47 17.42 16.89 7.31
N LYS A 48 17.02 16.83 8.58
CA LYS A 48 17.71 16.10 9.65
C LYS A 48 16.89 14.89 10.07
N LEU A 49 17.59 13.82 10.43
CA LEU A 49 17.02 12.64 11.07
C LEU A 49 17.89 12.26 12.26
N GLY A 50 17.26 11.88 13.38
CA GLY A 50 17.98 11.34 14.53
C GLY A 50 18.63 10.00 14.20
N THR A 51 17.83 9.10 13.62
CA THR A 51 18.22 7.72 13.27
C THR A 51 17.61 7.32 11.93
N LEU A 52 18.33 6.52 11.15
CA LEU A 52 17.79 5.77 10.01
C LEU A 52 18.25 4.32 10.03
N THR A 53 17.53 3.48 9.30
CA THR A 53 17.89 2.10 9.00
C THR A 53 17.99 1.92 7.49
N ASN A 54 18.37 0.72 7.04
CA ASN A 54 18.28 0.35 5.62
C ASN A 54 16.83 0.21 5.12
N ARG A 55 15.83 0.30 6.01
CA ARG A 55 14.40 0.24 5.68
C ARG A 55 13.71 1.61 5.71
N THR A 56 14.37 2.64 6.24
CA THR A 56 13.80 3.99 6.30
C THR A 56 13.59 4.54 4.88
N CYS A 57 12.34 4.85 4.56
CA CYS A 57 11.95 5.43 3.27
C CYS A 57 11.27 6.79 3.47
N ILE A 58 11.71 7.80 2.72
CA ILE A 58 11.15 9.15 2.72
C ILE A 58 10.63 9.46 1.32
N ALA A 59 9.41 9.98 1.24
CA ALA A 59 8.82 10.46 0.01
C ALA A 59 9.19 11.95 -0.17
N PHE A 60 9.82 12.29 -1.28
CA PHE A 60 10.15 13.67 -1.63
C PHE A 60 9.22 14.16 -2.74
N PHE A 61 8.70 15.37 -2.57
CA PHE A 61 7.75 15.98 -3.49
C PHE A 61 8.44 17.07 -4.28
N PHE A 62 8.17 17.08 -5.59
CA PHE A 62 8.77 18.01 -6.54
C PHE A 62 7.69 18.69 -7.35
N GLU A 63 8.01 19.90 -7.81
CA GLU A 63 7.21 20.69 -8.73
C GLU A 63 8.05 21.04 -9.95
N VAL A 64 7.45 20.89 -11.12
CA VAL A 64 8.04 21.30 -12.39
C VAL A 64 7.73 22.78 -12.60
N CYS A 65 8.74 23.58 -12.90
CA CYS A 65 8.56 25.00 -13.22
C CYS A 65 8.24 25.19 -14.71
N ASP A 66 7.07 25.78 -14.99
CA ASP A 66 6.63 26.07 -16.37
C ASP A 66 7.41 27.22 -17.05
N GLU A 67 8.27 27.93 -16.30
CA GLU A 67 8.96 29.14 -16.78
C GLU A 67 10.05 28.86 -17.84
N GLN A 68 10.53 27.61 -17.95
CA GLN A 68 11.48 27.21 -19.00
C GLN A 68 10.88 26.08 -19.81
N ARG A 69 10.64 26.30 -21.11
CA ARG A 69 10.36 25.23 -22.07
C ARG A 69 11.60 24.35 -22.15
N ALA A 70 11.65 23.32 -21.31
CA ALA A 70 12.71 22.33 -21.38
C ALA A 70 12.70 21.71 -22.77
N GLU A 71 13.86 21.66 -23.43
CA GLU A 71 13.96 21.05 -24.76
C GLU A 71 13.53 19.58 -24.67
N PRO A 72 12.58 19.12 -25.51
CA PRO A 72 12.14 17.73 -25.51
C PRO A 72 13.35 16.77 -25.63
N GLY A 73 13.41 15.77 -24.74
CA GLY A 73 14.52 14.81 -24.71
C GLY A 73 15.73 15.22 -23.87
N SER A 74 15.81 16.47 -23.39
CA SER A 74 16.78 16.85 -22.35
C SER A 74 16.44 16.19 -21.02
N ALA A 75 17.44 15.99 -20.16
CA ALA A 75 17.26 15.32 -18.87
C ALA A 75 17.33 16.31 -17.70
N PHE A 76 16.42 16.15 -16.74
CA PHE A 76 16.56 16.75 -15.43
C PHE A 76 17.20 15.77 -14.45
N LEU A 77 17.87 16.33 -13.45
CA LEU A 77 18.65 15.57 -12.47
C LEU A 77 18.14 15.88 -11.07
N VAL A 78 18.03 14.83 -10.26
CA VAL A 78 17.78 14.92 -8.82
C VAL A 78 18.89 14.14 -8.12
N GLN A 79 19.63 14.81 -7.24
CA GLN A 79 20.70 14.21 -6.45
C GLN A 79 20.35 14.25 -4.97
N PHE A 80 20.42 13.09 -4.33
CA PHE A 80 20.25 12.92 -2.90
C PHE A 80 21.62 12.67 -2.26
N ILE A 81 21.99 13.54 -1.31
CA ILE A 81 23.24 13.46 -0.56
C ILE A 81 22.90 13.19 0.90
N THR A 82 23.09 11.96 1.35
CA THR A 82 22.84 11.57 2.75
C THR A 82 24.15 11.46 3.51
N ARG A 83 24.39 12.35 4.47
CA ARG A 83 25.48 12.28 5.43
C ARG A 83 24.99 11.62 6.71
N TYR A 84 25.71 10.64 7.25
CA TYR A 84 25.31 9.93 8.47
C TYR A 84 26.52 9.38 9.23
N ARG A 85 26.34 9.00 10.49
CA ARG A 85 27.33 8.28 11.30
C ARG A 85 26.99 6.80 11.35
N HIS A 86 27.98 5.94 11.13
CA HIS A 86 27.80 4.48 11.21
C HIS A 86 28.56 3.92 12.40
N GLY A 87 27.88 3.76 13.54
CA GLY A 87 28.52 3.34 14.80
C GLY A 87 29.77 4.19 15.10
N ASN A 88 30.88 3.52 15.43
CA ASN A 88 32.18 4.16 15.69
C ASN A 88 33.00 4.42 14.41
N MET A 89 32.50 4.06 13.21
CA MET A 89 33.27 4.08 11.96
C MET A 89 33.32 5.48 11.29
N GLY A 90 33.08 6.55 12.05
CA GLY A 90 33.11 7.92 11.55
C GLY A 90 31.91 8.30 10.67
N VAL A 91 32.04 9.45 10.02
CA VAL A 91 31.00 10.05 9.17
C VAL A 91 31.10 9.49 7.75
N ARG A 92 29.99 9.01 7.22
CA ARG A 92 29.85 8.56 5.83
C ARG A 92 28.94 9.49 5.03
N LYS A 93 29.09 9.43 3.71
CA LYS A 93 28.25 10.13 2.74
C LYS A 93 27.78 9.13 1.68
N ARG A 94 26.47 9.01 1.48
CA ARG A 94 25.86 8.28 0.37
C ARG A 94 25.31 9.30 -0.62
N VAL A 95 25.67 9.16 -1.89
CA VAL A 95 25.19 10.03 -2.97
C VAL A 95 24.44 9.16 -3.97
N MET A 96 23.23 9.57 -4.34
CA MET A 96 22.42 8.95 -5.38
C MET A 96 21.98 10.04 -6.34
N THR A 97 22.25 9.87 -7.63
CA THR A 97 21.78 10.78 -8.67
C THR A 97 20.82 10.02 -9.57
N ALA A 98 19.62 10.55 -9.75
CA ALA A 98 18.63 10.07 -10.70
C ALA A 98 18.47 11.07 -11.84
N ALA A 99 18.35 10.56 -13.06
CA ALA A 99 18.04 11.33 -14.25
C ALA A 99 16.69 10.89 -14.82
N ARG A 100 15.90 11.86 -15.30
CA ARG A 100 14.64 11.61 -16.02
C ARG A 100 14.56 12.57 -17.20
N ARG A 101 13.87 12.16 -18.26
CA ARG A 101 13.72 12.95 -19.48
C ARG A 101 12.50 13.85 -19.38
N TRP A 102 12.61 15.04 -19.97
CA TRP A 102 11.46 15.89 -20.23
C TRP A 102 10.63 15.29 -21.36
N ALA A 103 9.31 15.31 -21.16
CA ALA A 103 8.34 14.85 -22.13
C ALA A 103 7.32 15.97 -22.39
N GLU A 104 6.87 16.07 -23.64
CA GLU A 104 5.81 17.02 -24.00
C GLU A 104 4.48 16.65 -23.33
N ASN A 105 3.61 17.65 -23.19
CA ASN A 105 2.27 17.43 -22.65
C ASN A 105 1.54 16.36 -23.48
N LYS A 106 0.92 15.39 -22.80
CA LYS A 106 0.24 14.22 -23.40
C LYS A 106 1.17 13.21 -24.12
N SER A 107 2.49 13.29 -23.95
CA SER A 107 3.39 12.26 -24.46
C SER A 107 3.05 10.89 -23.84
N PRO A 108 3.04 9.80 -24.64
CA PRO A 108 2.83 8.45 -24.13
C PRO A 108 3.95 8.01 -23.17
N GLU A 109 5.10 8.69 -23.17
CA GLU A 109 6.16 8.43 -22.18
C GLU A 109 5.71 8.76 -20.75
N ILE A 110 4.79 9.72 -20.58
CA ILE A 110 4.26 10.11 -19.27
C ILE A 110 3.38 8.98 -18.71
N THR A 111 2.52 8.39 -19.54
CA THR A 111 1.65 7.28 -19.13
C THR A 111 2.44 5.99 -18.95
N ALA A 112 3.44 5.74 -19.79
CA ALA A 112 4.36 4.61 -19.64
C ALA A 112 5.25 4.73 -18.38
N GLY A 113 5.57 5.95 -17.95
CA GLY A 113 6.39 6.22 -16.77
C GLY A 113 5.62 6.20 -15.43
N PHE A 114 4.30 5.99 -15.45
CA PHE A 114 3.52 5.94 -14.22
C PHE A 114 3.72 4.62 -13.47
N ASP A 115 4.11 4.73 -12.21
CA ASP A 115 4.26 3.61 -11.29
C ASP A 115 3.09 3.64 -10.29
N GLN A 116 2.09 2.79 -10.53
CA GLN A 116 0.88 2.71 -9.69
C GLN A 116 1.16 2.26 -8.25
N GLU A 117 2.18 1.45 -8.03
CA GLU A 117 2.57 0.95 -6.72
C GLU A 117 3.18 2.06 -5.87
N THR A 118 4.14 2.78 -6.45
CA THR A 118 4.75 3.96 -5.82
C THR A 118 3.70 5.06 -5.62
N ALA A 119 2.83 5.30 -6.60
CA ALA A 119 1.75 6.28 -6.49
C ALA A 119 0.80 5.96 -5.34
N ALA A 120 0.37 4.70 -5.20
CA ALA A 120 -0.47 4.27 -4.09
C ALA A 120 0.21 4.45 -2.72
N SER A 121 1.49 4.07 -2.60
CA SER A 121 2.27 4.27 -1.37
C SER A 121 2.39 5.75 -1.00
N VAL A 122 2.69 6.62 -1.97
CA VAL A 122 2.80 8.07 -1.76
C VAL A 122 1.44 8.70 -1.42
N MET A 123 0.38 8.28 -2.08
CA MET A 123 -0.99 8.74 -1.79
C MET A 123 -1.45 8.33 -0.40
N ALA A 124 -1.09 7.13 0.06
CA ALA A 124 -1.37 6.71 1.42
C ALA A 124 -0.65 7.60 2.46
N ARG A 125 0.60 8.01 2.18
CA ARG A 125 1.32 8.97 3.04
C ARG A 125 0.68 10.36 3.05
N LEU A 126 0.22 10.84 1.90
CA LEU A 126 -0.53 12.10 1.81
C LEU A 126 -1.87 12.01 2.55
N ALA A 127 -2.55 10.87 2.47
CA ALA A 127 -3.83 10.64 3.13
C ALA A 127 -3.68 10.66 4.65
N ILE A 128 -2.69 9.98 5.24
CA ILE A 128 -2.45 10.04 6.69
C ILE A 128 -2.00 11.44 7.14
N TYR A 129 -1.16 12.13 6.35
CA TYR A 129 -0.73 13.49 6.64
C TYR A 129 -1.91 14.48 6.64
N ARG A 130 -2.91 14.23 5.78
CA ARG A 130 -4.16 15.00 5.77
C ARG A 130 -5.09 14.59 6.92
N ALA A 131 -5.14 13.31 7.28
CA ALA A 131 -5.93 12.79 8.40
C ALA A 131 -5.50 13.35 9.76
N GLU A 132 -4.24 13.77 9.91
CA GLU A 132 -3.77 14.50 11.11
C GLU A 132 -4.48 15.85 11.31
N ARG A 133 -5.06 16.44 10.25
CA ARG A 133 -5.65 17.79 10.27
C ARG A 133 -7.10 17.86 9.77
N SER A 134 -7.68 16.74 9.36
CA SER A 134 -8.99 16.69 8.71
C SER A 134 -9.73 15.44 9.12
N PHE A 135 -11.06 15.49 9.10
CA PHE A 135 -11.88 14.33 9.42
C PHE A 135 -11.73 13.25 8.33
N ALA A 136 -11.85 11.98 8.73
CA ALA A 136 -11.72 10.83 7.83
C ALA A 136 -12.60 10.96 6.57
N ARG A 137 -13.85 11.42 6.72
CA ARG A 137 -14.78 11.67 5.60
C ARG A 137 -14.21 12.64 4.56
N ASP A 138 -13.56 13.72 4.99
CA ASP A 138 -13.01 14.72 4.09
C ASP A 138 -11.75 14.20 3.38
N VAL A 139 -10.97 13.35 4.04
CA VAL A 139 -9.83 12.66 3.43
C VAL A 139 -10.29 11.64 2.40
N VAL A 140 -11.32 10.83 2.72
CA VAL A 140 -11.92 9.89 1.77
C VAL A 140 -12.47 10.63 0.55
N ARG A 141 -13.24 11.70 0.75
CA ARG A 141 -13.75 12.51 -0.36
C ARG A 141 -12.62 13.07 -1.22
N TRP A 142 -11.56 13.60 -0.61
CA TRP A 142 -10.39 14.08 -1.36
C TRP A 142 -9.71 12.97 -2.18
N MET A 143 -9.58 11.76 -1.63
CA MET A 143 -9.03 10.62 -2.38
C MET A 143 -9.96 10.21 -3.53
N ASP A 144 -11.26 10.11 -3.27
CA ASP A 144 -12.27 9.72 -4.26
C ASP A 144 -12.31 10.77 -5.41
N ASP A 145 -12.35 12.07 -5.09
CA ASP A 145 -12.30 13.17 -6.07
C ASP A 145 -10.99 13.12 -6.90
N SER A 146 -9.85 12.87 -6.25
CA SER A 146 -8.55 12.75 -6.93
C SER A 146 -8.50 11.54 -7.86
N LEU A 147 -9.10 10.41 -7.44
CA LEU A 147 -9.19 9.19 -8.24
C LEU A 147 -10.11 9.36 -9.45
N ILE A 148 -11.24 10.06 -9.30
CA ILE A 148 -12.13 10.39 -10.42
C ILE A 148 -11.38 11.26 -11.42
N CYS A 149 -10.72 12.34 -10.98
CA CYS A 149 -9.92 13.18 -11.88
C CYS A 149 -8.82 12.38 -12.61
N PHE A 150 -8.18 11.45 -11.91
CA PHE A 150 -7.19 10.55 -12.51
C PHE A 150 -7.82 9.63 -13.56
N ALA A 151 -8.92 8.97 -13.23
CA ALA A 151 -9.61 8.03 -14.10
C ALA A 151 -10.19 8.73 -15.35
N SER A 152 -10.81 9.90 -15.21
CA SER A 152 -11.25 10.72 -16.34
C SER A 152 -10.09 11.18 -17.24
N LYS A 153 -8.92 11.45 -16.67
CA LYS A 153 -7.77 11.94 -17.44
C LYS A 153 -7.01 10.84 -18.19
N PHE A 154 -6.92 9.64 -17.61
CA PHE A 154 -6.06 8.56 -18.09
C PHE A 154 -6.81 7.31 -18.55
N GLY A 155 -8.13 7.25 -18.36
CA GLY A 155 -8.98 6.18 -18.88
C GLY A 155 -9.38 6.41 -20.33
N ASP A 156 -9.56 5.31 -21.05
CA ASP A 156 -10.17 5.28 -22.38
C ASP A 156 -11.67 5.01 -22.22
N TYR A 157 -12.52 5.89 -22.75
CA TYR A 157 -13.97 5.75 -22.67
C TYR A 157 -14.69 6.54 -23.76
N ILE A 158 -15.94 6.17 -23.99
CA ILE A 158 -16.95 6.94 -24.70
C ILE A 158 -17.71 7.78 -23.65
N GLN A 159 -17.84 9.07 -23.91
CA GLN A 159 -18.52 10.00 -23.00
C GLN A 159 -19.95 9.53 -22.71
N GLU A 160 -20.38 9.62 -21.44
CA GLU A 160 -21.68 9.14 -20.95
C GLU A 160 -21.94 7.62 -21.08
N ASP A 161 -20.95 6.80 -21.49
CA ASP A 161 -21.07 5.34 -21.52
C ASP A 161 -20.08 4.67 -20.53
N PRO A 162 -20.53 4.35 -19.30
CA PRO A 162 -19.68 3.71 -18.29
C PRO A 162 -19.12 2.35 -18.73
N SER A 163 -19.85 1.60 -19.57
CA SER A 163 -19.47 0.24 -19.97
C SER A 163 -18.21 0.19 -20.85
N SER A 164 -17.93 1.31 -21.53
CA SER A 164 -16.78 1.52 -22.39
C SER A 164 -15.47 1.77 -21.63
N PHE A 165 -15.54 2.14 -20.35
CA PHE A 165 -14.39 2.60 -19.59
C PHE A 165 -13.32 1.53 -19.42
N ARG A 166 -12.08 1.85 -19.78
CA ARG A 166 -10.91 0.97 -19.61
C ARG A 166 -9.72 1.76 -19.09
N LEU A 167 -8.92 1.10 -18.25
CA LEU A 167 -7.60 1.57 -17.82
C LEU A 167 -6.54 0.64 -18.39
N SER A 168 -5.41 1.21 -18.82
CA SER A 168 -4.26 0.42 -19.23
C SER A 168 -3.63 -0.31 -18.04
N SER A 169 -2.82 -1.34 -18.31
CA SER A 169 -2.19 -2.18 -17.28
C SER A 169 -1.36 -1.41 -16.25
N ASN A 170 -0.80 -0.26 -16.65
CA ASN A 170 0.01 0.58 -15.76
C ASN A 170 -0.83 1.33 -14.72
N PHE A 171 -2.15 1.43 -14.94
CA PHE A 171 -3.08 2.17 -14.10
C PHE A 171 -4.13 1.28 -13.43
N SER A 172 -4.34 0.04 -13.91
CA SER A 172 -5.50 -0.78 -13.58
C SER A 172 -5.58 -1.21 -12.10
N LEU A 173 -4.45 -1.31 -11.39
CA LEU A 173 -4.43 -1.65 -9.96
C LEU A 173 -4.59 -0.42 -9.06
N TYR A 174 -4.34 0.79 -9.58
CA TYR A 174 -4.40 2.00 -8.78
C TYR A 174 -5.78 2.25 -8.13
N PRO A 175 -6.93 2.10 -8.85
CA PRO A 175 -8.25 2.17 -8.21
C PRO A 175 -8.45 1.13 -7.11
N GLN A 176 -7.95 -0.09 -7.30
CA GLN A 176 -8.02 -1.15 -6.31
C GLN A 176 -7.23 -0.80 -5.05
N PHE A 177 -6.04 -0.22 -5.18
CA PHE A 177 -5.29 0.29 -4.02
C PHE A 177 -6.05 1.40 -3.29
N MET A 178 -6.69 2.31 -4.02
CA MET A 178 -7.49 3.38 -3.39
C MET A 178 -8.73 2.83 -2.68
N TYR A 179 -9.37 1.79 -3.22
CA TYR A 179 -10.47 1.07 -2.56
C TYR A 179 -10.05 0.49 -1.21
N TYR A 180 -8.90 -0.18 -1.14
CA TYR A 180 -8.42 -0.74 0.12
C TYR A 180 -7.90 0.35 1.08
N LEU A 181 -7.23 1.39 0.57
CA LEU A 181 -6.73 2.50 1.37
C LEU A 181 -7.86 3.25 2.09
N ARG A 182 -8.94 3.60 1.39
CA ARG A 182 -10.04 4.40 1.97
C ARG A 182 -10.79 3.70 3.11
N ARG A 183 -10.82 2.36 3.10
CA ARG A 183 -11.42 1.52 4.16
C ARG A 183 -10.40 0.93 5.13
N SER A 184 -9.13 1.29 4.98
CA SER A 184 -8.08 0.82 5.87
C SER A 184 -8.14 1.51 7.23
N GLN A 185 -7.52 0.89 8.23
CA GLN A 185 -7.37 1.45 9.58
C GLN A 185 -6.53 2.75 9.62
N PHE A 186 -5.92 3.14 8.50
CA PHE A 186 -5.22 4.42 8.39
C PHE A 186 -6.19 5.59 8.27
N ILE A 187 -7.41 5.36 7.77
CA ILE A 187 -8.41 6.38 7.48
C ILE A 187 -9.69 6.13 8.27
N ASP A 188 -10.25 4.93 8.19
CA ASP A 188 -11.37 4.51 9.03
C ASP A 188 -10.82 3.94 10.35
N VAL A 189 -10.77 4.81 11.36
CA VAL A 189 -10.21 4.51 12.68
C VAL A 189 -11.24 3.91 13.63
N PHE A 190 -12.44 3.57 13.17
CA PHE A 190 -13.42 2.86 14.00
C PHE A 190 -12.80 1.56 14.52
N ASN A 191 -13.05 1.25 15.80
CA ASN A 191 -12.49 0.08 16.49
C ASN A 191 -10.94 0.07 16.59
N CYS A 192 -10.28 1.22 16.44
CA CYS A 192 -8.86 1.41 16.75
C CYS A 192 -8.70 2.45 17.87
N THR A 193 -7.77 2.22 18.78
CA THR A 193 -7.38 3.24 19.77
C THR A 193 -6.53 4.34 19.12
N PRO A 194 -6.47 5.56 19.70
CA PRO A 194 -5.59 6.61 19.21
C PRO A 194 -4.12 6.18 19.10
N ASP A 195 -3.63 5.40 20.06
CA ASP A 195 -2.25 4.91 20.09
C ASP A 195 -1.99 3.87 18.98
N GLU A 196 -2.94 2.98 18.69
CA GLU A 196 -2.85 2.05 17.57
C GLU A 196 -2.83 2.80 16.24
N THR A 197 -3.71 3.78 16.05
CA THR A 197 -3.74 4.64 14.86
C THR A 197 -2.41 5.36 14.67
N ALA A 198 -1.87 5.98 15.73
CA ALA A 198 -0.58 6.64 15.69
C ALA A 198 0.57 5.68 15.32
N PHE A 199 0.54 4.45 15.85
CA PHE A 199 1.49 3.40 15.49
C PHE A 199 1.38 3.00 14.02
N PHE A 200 0.17 2.83 13.49
CA PHE A 200 -0.05 2.50 12.09
C PHE A 200 0.43 3.62 11.16
N HIS A 201 0.08 4.88 11.45
CA HIS A 201 0.55 6.05 10.71
C HIS A 201 2.08 6.16 10.73
N LEU A 202 2.71 5.97 11.89
CA LEU A 202 4.16 5.97 12.04
C LEU A 202 4.80 4.93 11.13
N MET A 203 4.27 3.70 11.10
CA MET A 203 4.80 2.61 10.30
C MET A 203 4.63 2.84 8.80
N LEU A 204 3.46 3.29 8.36
CA LEU A 204 3.21 3.63 6.95
C LEU A 204 4.11 4.79 6.46
N ASN A 205 4.35 5.78 7.31
CA ASN A 205 5.17 6.94 6.94
C ASN A 205 6.68 6.65 6.84
N ARG A 206 7.15 5.51 7.35
CA ARG A 206 8.57 5.11 7.30
C ARG A 206 8.88 3.96 6.35
N GLU A 207 7.90 3.12 6.00
CA GLU A 207 8.11 1.91 5.23
C GLU A 207 8.25 2.14 3.72
N GLY A 208 8.98 1.26 3.05
CA GLY A 208 9.14 1.32 1.59
C GLY A 208 7.84 1.01 0.82
N VAL A 209 7.91 1.05 -0.51
CA VAL A 209 6.76 0.81 -1.40
C VAL A 209 6.13 -0.55 -1.10
N VAL A 210 6.91 -1.64 -1.14
CA VAL A 210 6.41 -3.01 -0.89
C VAL A 210 5.72 -3.13 0.47
N GLY A 211 6.34 -2.65 1.55
CA GLY A 211 5.73 -2.69 2.88
C GLY A 211 4.45 -1.86 2.99
N SER A 212 4.43 -0.68 2.34
CA SER A 212 3.24 0.17 2.26
C SER A 212 2.11 -0.51 1.50
N LEU A 213 2.40 -1.23 0.42
CA LEU A 213 1.37 -1.94 -0.35
C LEU A 213 0.75 -3.06 0.46
N ILE A 214 1.56 -3.87 1.16
CA ILE A 214 1.05 -4.94 2.06
C ILE A 214 0.17 -4.35 3.17
N MET A 215 0.51 -3.15 3.66
CA MET A 215 -0.30 -2.41 4.63
C MET A 215 -1.64 -1.92 4.04
N ILE A 216 -1.63 -1.43 2.80
CA ILE A 216 -2.81 -0.89 2.11
C ILE A 216 -3.73 -2.02 1.67
N GLN A 217 -3.19 -2.95 0.87
CA GLN A 217 -3.86 -4.12 0.35
C GLN A 217 -3.08 -5.37 0.83
N PRO A 218 -3.54 -6.00 1.91
CA PRO A 218 -2.96 -7.25 2.40
C PRO A 218 -2.86 -8.34 1.33
N THR A 219 -1.88 -9.22 1.50
CA THR A 219 -1.69 -10.38 0.62
C THR A 219 -2.44 -11.60 1.18
N LEU A 220 -2.90 -12.46 0.28
CA LEU A 220 -3.60 -13.70 0.63
C LEU A 220 -3.08 -14.84 -0.25
N PHE A 221 -2.53 -15.87 0.37
CA PHE A 221 -2.06 -17.08 -0.29
C PHE A 221 -2.94 -18.26 0.10
N GLN A 222 -3.27 -19.11 -0.87
CA GLN A 222 -4.02 -20.34 -0.68
C GLN A 222 -3.10 -21.55 -0.78
N TYR A 223 -3.24 -22.45 0.18
CA TYR A 223 -2.57 -23.73 0.25
C TYR A 223 -3.66 -24.81 0.13
N SER A 224 -3.52 -25.70 -0.84
CA SER A 224 -4.38 -26.87 -1.04
C SER A 224 -3.53 -28.10 -1.36
N PHE A 225 -4.18 -29.24 -1.58
CA PHE A 225 -3.50 -30.45 -2.04
C PHE A 225 -3.08 -30.38 -3.52
N ASP A 226 -3.60 -29.42 -4.27
CA ASP A 226 -3.51 -29.36 -5.73
C ASP A 226 -2.27 -28.61 -6.24
N GLY A 227 -1.28 -28.37 -5.39
CA GLY A 227 -0.01 -27.78 -5.82
C GLY A 227 0.65 -26.85 -4.80
N PRO A 228 1.62 -26.04 -5.25
CA PRO A 228 2.28 -25.05 -4.40
C PRO A 228 1.32 -23.92 -3.99
N PRO A 229 1.70 -23.09 -3.01
CA PRO A 229 0.88 -21.96 -2.58
C PRO A 229 0.63 -20.98 -3.73
N VAL A 230 -0.62 -20.54 -3.90
CA VAL A 230 -1.01 -19.60 -4.96
C VAL A 230 -1.58 -18.31 -4.38
N PRO A 231 -1.24 -17.13 -4.93
CA PRO A 231 -1.88 -15.88 -4.53
C PRO A 231 -3.35 -15.90 -4.98
N VAL A 232 -4.24 -15.48 -4.09
CA VAL A 232 -5.69 -15.40 -4.34
C VAL A 232 -6.19 -13.98 -4.07
N LEU A 233 -7.38 -13.67 -4.57
CA LEU A 233 -8.00 -12.36 -4.35
C LEU A 233 -8.28 -12.15 -2.86
N LEU A 234 -8.14 -10.92 -2.39
CA LEU A 234 -8.50 -10.54 -1.03
C LEU A 234 -10.03 -10.41 -0.90
N ASP A 235 -10.74 -11.52 -1.07
CA ASP A 235 -12.18 -11.59 -1.25
C ASP A 235 -12.78 -12.72 -0.40
N VAL A 236 -14.02 -12.56 0.06
CA VAL A 236 -14.76 -13.62 0.77
C VAL A 236 -14.83 -14.92 -0.02
N ARG A 237 -14.89 -14.85 -1.35
CA ARG A 237 -14.93 -16.01 -2.24
C ARG A 237 -13.68 -16.89 -2.19
N SER A 238 -12.57 -16.37 -1.66
CA SER A 238 -11.34 -17.16 -1.48
C SER A 238 -11.36 -18.03 -0.22
N ILE A 239 -12.39 -17.91 0.63
CA ILE A 239 -12.59 -18.81 1.76
C ILE A 239 -13.26 -20.09 1.27
N SER A 240 -12.59 -21.22 1.49
CA SER A 240 -13.14 -22.56 1.27
C SER A 240 -12.85 -23.48 2.46
N ALA A 241 -13.68 -24.50 2.62
CA ALA A 241 -13.59 -25.46 3.72
C ALA A 241 -12.34 -26.36 3.66
N ASP A 242 -11.79 -26.58 2.48
CA ASP A 242 -10.72 -27.54 2.16
C ASP A 242 -9.36 -26.91 1.88
N VAL A 243 -9.21 -25.60 2.12
CA VAL A 243 -7.95 -24.88 1.90
C VAL A 243 -7.44 -24.25 3.20
N ILE A 244 -6.16 -23.91 3.22
CA ILE A 244 -5.55 -23.05 4.25
C ILE A 244 -5.18 -21.73 3.60
N LEU A 245 -5.48 -20.62 4.27
CA LEU A 245 -5.11 -19.29 3.80
C LEU A 245 -4.01 -18.71 4.70
N LEU A 246 -2.96 -18.17 4.08
CA LEU A 246 -1.97 -17.32 4.73
C LEU A 246 -2.24 -15.87 4.34
N PHE A 247 -2.73 -15.10 5.30
CA PHE A 247 -3.03 -13.69 5.15
C PHE A 247 -1.95 -12.84 5.81
N ASP A 248 -1.47 -11.82 5.10
CA ASP A 248 -0.46 -10.91 5.61
C ASP A 248 -0.85 -9.46 5.37
N SER A 249 -1.11 -8.74 6.47
CA SER A 249 -1.54 -7.34 6.52
C SER A 249 -0.43 -6.39 7.00
N TYR A 250 0.82 -6.82 6.92
CA TYR A 250 1.97 -6.18 7.53
C TYR A 250 1.99 -6.28 9.07
N PHE A 251 0.91 -5.91 9.76
CA PHE A 251 0.82 -5.91 11.23
C PHE A 251 0.38 -7.24 11.81
N ASN A 252 -0.49 -7.98 11.09
CA ASN A 252 -0.94 -9.31 11.47
C ASN A 252 -0.62 -10.29 10.34
N VAL A 253 -0.15 -11.47 10.73
CA VAL A 253 -0.05 -12.66 9.86
C VAL A 253 -1.05 -13.67 10.38
N VAL A 254 -2.00 -14.08 9.56
CA VAL A 254 -3.10 -14.99 9.95
C VAL A 254 -3.00 -16.27 9.12
N ILE A 255 -2.88 -17.41 9.81
CA ILE A 255 -3.09 -18.74 9.22
C ILE A 255 -4.53 -19.14 9.50
N HIS A 256 -5.35 -19.17 8.46
CA HIS A 256 -6.75 -19.52 8.52
C HIS A 256 -6.99 -20.92 7.94
N TYR A 257 -7.44 -21.85 8.77
CA TYR A 257 -7.75 -23.23 8.35
C TYR A 257 -9.23 -23.36 7.98
N GLY A 258 -9.52 -23.81 6.76
CA GLY A 258 -10.87 -24.17 6.35
C GLY A 258 -11.48 -25.25 7.26
N SER A 259 -12.81 -25.27 7.37
CA SER A 259 -13.54 -26.13 8.31
C SER A 259 -13.23 -27.63 8.17
N LYS A 260 -13.06 -28.17 6.95
CA LYS A 260 -12.66 -29.58 6.72
C LYS A 260 -11.21 -29.82 7.15
N ILE A 261 -10.29 -28.91 6.82
CA ILE A 261 -8.88 -29.01 7.26
C ILE A 261 -8.79 -28.99 8.79
N ALA A 262 -9.51 -28.07 9.44
CA ALA A 262 -9.58 -27.97 10.89
C ALA A 262 -10.13 -29.27 11.51
N GLN A 263 -11.17 -29.86 10.91
CA GLN A 263 -11.72 -31.15 11.33
C GLN A 263 -10.70 -32.29 11.23
N TRP A 264 -10.01 -32.43 10.09
CA TRP A 264 -8.96 -33.47 9.91
C TRP A 264 -7.79 -33.27 10.87
N ARG A 265 -7.40 -32.03 11.14
CA ARG A 265 -6.39 -31.72 12.16
C ARG A 265 -6.85 -32.16 13.54
N LYS A 266 -8.10 -31.87 13.91
CA LYS A 266 -8.69 -32.25 15.21
C LYS A 266 -8.81 -33.77 15.39
N LEU A 267 -9.12 -34.50 14.33
CA LEU A 267 -9.15 -35.97 14.31
C LEU A 267 -7.75 -36.60 14.35
N GLY A 268 -6.68 -35.81 14.23
CA GLY A 268 -5.32 -36.29 14.36
C GLY A 268 -4.76 -36.97 13.11
N TYR A 269 -5.40 -36.82 11.94
CA TYR A 269 -4.96 -37.50 10.71
C TYR A 269 -3.52 -37.16 10.32
N HIS A 270 -3.08 -35.93 10.56
CA HIS A 270 -1.69 -35.49 10.32
C HIS A 270 -0.62 -36.24 11.14
N LYS A 271 -1.02 -37.04 12.14
CA LYS A 271 -0.10 -37.89 12.93
C LYS A 271 0.05 -39.30 12.35
N ASP A 272 -0.87 -39.72 11.49
CA ASP A 272 -0.81 -41.00 10.80
C ASP A 272 0.23 -40.92 9.66
N PRO A 273 1.23 -41.81 9.62
CA PRO A 273 2.17 -41.90 8.49
C PRO A 273 1.49 -42.02 7.12
N ASN A 274 0.28 -42.59 7.04
CA ASN A 274 -0.48 -42.73 5.80
C ASN A 274 -1.05 -41.39 5.28
N HIS A 275 -1.09 -40.35 6.11
CA HIS A 275 -1.61 -39.03 5.78
C HIS A 275 -0.50 -37.96 5.78
N GLU A 276 0.68 -38.33 5.30
CA GLU A 276 1.84 -37.42 5.22
C GLU A 276 1.53 -36.12 4.45
N ASN A 277 0.70 -36.20 3.41
CA ASN A 277 0.30 -35.04 2.61
C ASN A 277 -0.41 -33.97 3.46
N LEU A 278 -1.28 -34.38 4.39
CA LEU A 278 -1.97 -33.44 5.28
C LEU A 278 -0.99 -32.79 6.26
N ARG A 279 -0.01 -33.55 6.76
CA ARG A 279 1.06 -33.01 7.61
C ARG A 279 1.86 -31.94 6.86
N LYS A 280 2.31 -32.24 5.63
CA LYS A 280 3.03 -31.28 4.78
C LYS A 280 2.20 -30.03 4.49
N LEU A 281 0.90 -30.19 4.21
CA LEU A 281 -0.03 -29.08 3.98
C LEU A 281 -0.16 -28.16 5.21
N LEU A 282 -0.19 -28.72 6.43
CA LEU A 282 -0.27 -27.94 7.67
C LEU A 282 1.07 -27.24 8.01
N GLU A 283 2.20 -27.84 7.65
CA GLU A 283 3.54 -27.31 7.92
C GLU A 283 3.94 -26.17 6.96
N ALA A 284 3.52 -26.22 5.69
CA ALA A 284 3.89 -25.22 4.68
C ALA A 284 3.56 -23.76 5.08
N PRO A 285 2.32 -23.39 5.42
CA PRO A 285 1.99 -22.00 5.79
C PRO A 285 2.66 -21.57 7.11
N GLU A 286 3.03 -22.52 7.98
CA GLU A 286 3.75 -22.23 9.22
C GLU A 286 5.19 -21.77 8.95
N LEU A 287 5.87 -22.42 8.01
CA LEU A 287 7.23 -22.04 7.59
C LEU A 287 7.23 -20.66 6.95
N ASP A 288 6.29 -20.41 6.03
CA ASP A 288 6.18 -19.12 5.34
C ASP A 288 5.83 -17.99 6.33
N ALA A 289 4.89 -18.24 7.25
CA ALA A 289 4.55 -17.28 8.31
C ALA A 289 5.74 -16.98 9.23
N GLN A 290 6.54 -17.99 9.59
CA GLN A 290 7.74 -17.79 10.42
C GLN A 290 8.79 -16.93 9.70
N GLN A 291 8.99 -17.14 8.40
CA GLN A 291 9.90 -16.31 7.62
C GLN A 291 9.48 -14.83 7.66
N VAL A 292 8.19 -14.55 7.43
CA VAL A 292 7.65 -13.19 7.51
C VAL A 292 7.87 -12.58 8.90
N VAL A 293 7.64 -13.34 9.97
CA VAL A 293 7.82 -12.88 11.35
C VAL A 293 9.29 -12.58 11.66
N MET A 294 10.23 -13.39 11.17
CA MET A 294 11.67 -13.21 11.39
C MET A 294 12.23 -12.00 10.65
N GLU A 295 11.75 -11.73 9.44
CA GLU A 295 12.28 -10.66 8.61
C GLU A 295 11.67 -9.29 8.98
N ARG A 296 10.40 -9.22 9.38
CA ARG A 296 9.70 -7.94 9.55
C ARG A 296 10.02 -7.24 10.88
N VAL A 297 10.11 -5.91 10.83
CA VAL A 297 10.35 -5.06 12.00
C VAL A 297 9.38 -3.88 12.02
N PRO A 298 8.49 -3.77 13.02
CA PRO A 298 8.31 -4.69 14.15
C PRO A 298 7.75 -6.06 13.73
N ALA A 299 7.97 -7.07 14.56
CA ALA A 299 7.42 -8.40 14.31
C ALA A 299 5.89 -8.33 14.27
N PRO A 300 5.23 -8.92 13.26
CA PRO A 300 3.79 -8.95 13.18
C PRO A 300 3.21 -9.90 14.24
N LYS A 301 1.96 -9.67 14.60
CA LYS A 301 1.21 -10.62 15.43
C LYS A 301 0.83 -11.83 14.58
N LEU A 302 1.35 -13.00 14.96
CA LEU A 302 0.95 -14.27 14.35
C LEU A 302 -0.35 -14.78 14.99
N ILE A 303 -1.34 -15.07 14.16
CA ILE A 303 -2.67 -15.54 14.55
C ILE A 303 -2.95 -16.83 13.81
N LYS A 304 -3.43 -17.85 14.54
CA LYS A 304 -3.88 -19.12 13.96
C LYS A 304 -5.33 -19.29 14.32
N CYS A 305 -6.17 -19.54 13.33
CA CYS A 305 -7.61 -19.61 13.54
C CYS A 305 -8.26 -20.59 12.58
N ASP A 306 -9.35 -21.20 13.04
CA ASP A 306 -10.18 -22.06 12.20
C ASP A 306 -11.36 -21.25 11.66
N GLN A 307 -11.92 -21.68 10.54
CA GLN A 307 -13.15 -21.11 9.99
C GLN A 307 -14.24 -21.08 11.08
N HIS A 308 -14.96 -19.95 11.17
CA HIS A 308 -15.98 -19.65 12.18
C HIS A 308 -15.48 -19.51 13.64
N SER A 309 -14.16 -19.54 13.88
CA SER A 309 -13.61 -19.21 15.20
C SER A 309 -13.52 -17.69 15.42
N SER A 310 -13.46 -17.24 16.68
CA SER A 310 -13.47 -15.81 17.02
C SER A 310 -12.30 -15.02 16.43
N GLN A 311 -11.14 -15.64 16.24
CA GLN A 311 -9.95 -15.00 15.68
C GLN A 311 -10.01 -14.89 14.14
N ALA A 312 -10.89 -15.63 13.46
CA ALA A 312 -11.07 -15.52 12.01
C ALA A 312 -11.50 -14.10 11.57
N ARG A 313 -12.08 -13.31 12.49
CA ARG A 313 -12.44 -11.90 12.25
C ARG A 313 -11.27 -11.02 11.78
N PHE A 314 -10.02 -11.36 12.14
CA PHE A 314 -8.83 -10.62 11.68
C PHE A 314 -8.61 -10.76 10.17
N LEU A 315 -9.06 -11.86 9.57
CA LEU A 315 -9.11 -12.05 8.12
C LEU A 315 -10.37 -11.41 7.55
N LEU A 316 -11.55 -11.79 8.06
CA LEU A 316 -12.85 -11.40 7.49
C LEU A 316 -13.03 -9.88 7.40
N ALA A 317 -12.60 -9.12 8.40
CA ALA A 317 -12.71 -7.66 8.42
C ALA A 317 -11.88 -6.95 7.34
N LYS A 318 -10.97 -7.67 6.65
CA LYS A 318 -10.08 -7.11 5.62
C LYS A 318 -10.42 -7.60 4.21
N LEU A 319 -11.35 -8.54 4.06
CA LEU A 319 -11.77 -9.06 2.76
C LEU A 319 -12.73 -8.11 2.05
N ASN A 320 -12.73 -8.18 0.72
CA ASN A 320 -13.78 -7.60 -0.10
C ASN A 320 -15.11 -8.35 0.15
N PRO A 321 -16.19 -7.65 0.56
CA PRO A 321 -17.49 -8.26 0.79
C PRO A 321 -18.25 -8.45 -0.54
N SER A 322 -17.74 -9.29 -1.43
CA SER A 322 -18.41 -9.60 -2.72
C SER A 322 -19.65 -10.48 -2.59
N VAL A 323 -19.86 -11.05 -1.40
CA VAL A 323 -21.04 -11.83 -1.00
C VAL A 323 -21.44 -11.35 0.41
N THR A 324 -22.63 -10.78 0.51
CA THR A 324 -23.18 -10.21 1.75
C THR A 324 -24.54 -10.81 2.09
N GLN A 325 -25.13 -10.40 3.21
CA GLN A 325 -26.48 -10.79 3.64
C GLN A 325 -27.58 -10.50 2.60
N ASN A 326 -27.33 -9.57 1.67
CA ASN A 326 -28.28 -9.20 0.62
C ASN A 326 -28.08 -10.02 -0.66
N SER A 327 -26.99 -10.80 -0.76
CA SER A 327 -26.72 -11.66 -1.92
C SER A 327 -27.63 -12.88 -1.91
N THR A 328 -27.92 -13.43 -3.09
CA THR A 328 -28.60 -14.73 -3.18
C THR A 328 -27.73 -15.81 -2.52
N PHE A 329 -28.24 -16.41 -1.44
CA PHE A 329 -27.52 -17.44 -0.71
C PHE A 329 -27.28 -18.66 -1.61
N ILE A 330 -26.00 -19.01 -1.81
CA ILE A 330 -25.60 -20.26 -2.44
C ILE A 330 -25.10 -21.15 -1.30
N ASP A 331 -25.62 -22.38 -1.21
CA ASP A 331 -25.28 -23.28 -0.13
C ASP A 331 -23.76 -23.53 -0.07
N GLY A 332 -23.18 -23.30 1.10
CA GLY A 332 -21.73 -23.41 1.34
C GLY A 332 -20.87 -22.17 1.03
N SER A 333 -21.43 -21.03 0.58
CA SER A 333 -20.64 -19.80 0.40
C SER A 333 -20.45 -19.06 1.72
N GLU A 334 -19.22 -18.61 2.00
CA GLU A 334 -18.95 -17.71 3.14
C GLU A 334 -19.56 -16.32 2.87
N ILE A 335 -20.11 -15.69 3.92
CA ILE A 335 -20.79 -14.39 3.82
C ILE A 335 -20.19 -13.43 4.82
N ILE A 336 -19.93 -12.20 4.37
CA ILE A 336 -19.54 -11.10 5.28
C ILE A 336 -20.78 -10.26 5.57
N LEU A 337 -21.11 -10.15 6.85
CA LEU A 337 -22.19 -9.30 7.33
C LEU A 337 -21.69 -7.86 7.44
N THR A 338 -21.94 -7.05 6.41
CA THR A 338 -21.53 -5.65 6.35
C THR A 338 -22.40 -4.87 5.36
N ASP A 339 -22.48 -3.55 5.56
CA ASP A 339 -23.08 -2.60 4.61
C ASP A 339 -22.01 -1.88 3.77
N ASP A 340 -20.73 -2.28 3.92
CA ASP A 340 -19.63 -1.77 3.11
C ASP A 340 -19.81 -2.08 1.63
N LEU A 341 -19.41 -1.13 0.78
CA LEU A 341 -19.38 -1.33 -0.67
C LEU A 341 -18.36 -2.40 -1.06
N SER A 342 -18.74 -3.27 -1.99
CA SER A 342 -17.79 -4.19 -2.61
C SER A 342 -16.84 -3.44 -3.55
N LEU A 343 -15.72 -4.06 -3.89
CA LEU A 343 -14.80 -3.55 -4.91
C LEU A 343 -15.51 -3.38 -6.26
N GLN A 344 -16.45 -4.27 -6.59
CA GLN A 344 -17.21 -4.17 -7.83
C GLN A 344 -18.08 -2.90 -7.85
N ASP A 345 -18.86 -2.67 -6.79
CA ASP A 345 -19.71 -1.47 -6.68
C ASP A 345 -18.87 -0.19 -6.70
N PHE A 346 -17.71 -0.20 -6.04
CA PHE A 346 -16.77 0.91 -6.08
C PHE A 346 -16.25 1.18 -7.49
N MET A 347 -15.87 0.14 -8.23
CA MET A 347 -15.40 0.28 -9.61
C MET A 347 -16.51 0.75 -10.55
N ASP A 348 -17.74 0.29 -10.36
CA ASP A 348 -18.89 0.70 -11.18
C ASP A 348 -19.24 2.18 -10.94
N HIS A 349 -19.20 2.64 -9.68
CA HIS A 349 -19.35 4.06 -9.35
C HIS A 349 -18.21 4.91 -9.91
N LEU A 350 -16.96 4.45 -9.80
CA LEU A 350 -15.82 5.17 -10.37
C LEU A 350 -15.98 5.32 -11.89
N GLN A 351 -16.34 4.24 -12.60
CA GLN A 351 -16.60 4.26 -14.03
C GLN A 351 -17.71 5.27 -14.38
N ALA A 352 -18.84 5.18 -13.69
CA ALA A 352 -19.99 6.05 -13.94
C ALA A 352 -19.71 7.53 -13.70
N LEU A 353 -18.80 7.88 -12.78
CA LEU A 353 -18.40 9.26 -12.53
C LEU A 353 -17.29 9.72 -13.48
N SER A 354 -16.38 8.82 -13.87
CA SER A 354 -15.22 9.18 -14.69
C SER A 354 -15.61 9.57 -16.12
N VAL A 355 -16.66 8.95 -16.67
CA VAL A 355 -17.12 9.20 -18.06
C VAL A 355 -17.98 10.46 -18.24
N LYS A 356 -18.31 11.14 -17.14
CA LYS A 356 -19.16 12.35 -17.10
C LYS A 356 -18.38 13.67 -17.13
N VAL A 357 -17.08 13.61 -16.89
CA VAL A 357 -16.20 14.78 -16.74
C VAL A 357 -15.74 15.30 -18.09
#